data_AF-A0A8T6UVN9-F1
#
_entry.id   AF-A0A8T6UVN9-F1
#
_cell.length_a   1.000
_cell.length_b   1.000
_cell.length_c   1.000
_cell.angle_alpha   90.00
_cell.angle_beta   90.00
_cell.angle_gamma   90.00
#
_symmetry.space_group_name_H-M   'P 1'
#
loop_
_entity.id
_entity.type
_entity.pdbx_description
1 polymer ?
#
loop_
_entity_poly.entity_id
_entity_poly.type
_entity_poly.pdbx_seq_one_letter_code
_entity_poly.pdbx_strand_id
1 'polypeptide(L)'
;EYEADEEIVRRLSPNMIREWFERIPDEDLLLLDFEPGVARPEWMVLQVLPVPPVDVRPSIILQSGIRAEDDLTHKLVDIIRINQRLRENIDAGAPTLIIEDLSELLQYHVTTYFNNEVSGIPPARHRSGRTLKSLSQRLKGKEGRFRGNLSGKRVDYSARTVISPDPNLDISEVGVPVHIASRLTVPEMLS
;
A
#
# COMPACT_ATOMS: atom_id res chain seq x y z
N GLU A 1 30.78 -42.04 17.98
CA GLU A 1 30.54 -40.70 17.42
C GLU A 1 29.31 -40.81 16.56
N TYR A 2 28.27 -40.03 16.85
CA TYR A 2 27.08 -39.96 16.00
C TYR A 2 27.37 -38.86 14.98
N GLU A 3 27.53 -39.24 13.71
CA GLU A 3 27.55 -38.29 12.60
C GLU A 3 26.20 -37.58 12.60
N ALA A 4 26.22 -36.27 12.84
CA ALA A 4 25.04 -35.44 12.69
C ALA A 4 24.73 -35.41 11.19
N ASP A 5 23.58 -35.98 10.80
CA ASP A 5 23.06 -35.86 9.43
C ASP A 5 23.09 -34.39 9.02
N GLU A 6 23.86 -34.07 7.97
CA GLU A 6 23.87 -32.73 7.39
C GLU A 6 22.45 -32.38 6.95
N GLU A 7 21.84 -31.40 7.60
CA GLU A 7 20.51 -30.88 7.23
C GLU A 7 20.59 -30.34 5.80
N ILE A 8 20.13 -31.12 4.82
CA ILE A 8 20.03 -30.68 3.43
C ILE A 8 18.96 -29.58 3.37
N VAL A 9 19.39 -28.33 3.46
CA VAL A 9 18.51 -27.16 3.33
C VAL A 9 18.06 -27.04 1.87
N ARG A 10 16.96 -27.71 1.54
CA ARG A 10 16.35 -27.62 0.22
C ARG A 10 15.60 -26.30 0.09
N ARG A 11 16.07 -25.44 -0.82
CA ARG A 11 15.38 -24.19 -1.17
C ARG A 11 14.03 -24.49 -1.83
N LEU A 12 12.96 -23.91 -1.30
CA LEU A 12 11.62 -24.01 -1.88
C LEU A 12 11.38 -22.85 -2.83
N SER A 13 10.98 -23.14 -4.07
CA SER A 13 10.60 -22.10 -5.03
C SER A 13 9.11 -21.77 -4.91
N PRO A 14 8.69 -20.52 -5.24
CA PRO A 14 7.27 -20.15 -5.24
C PRO A 14 6.41 -21.05 -6.14
N ASN A 15 6.95 -21.50 -7.28
CA ASN A 15 6.25 -22.40 -8.19
C ASN A 15 6.00 -23.77 -7.55
N MET A 16 7.00 -24.34 -6.87
CA MET A 16 6.82 -25.61 -6.16
C MET A 16 5.76 -25.51 -5.06
N ILE A 17 5.77 -24.42 -4.29
CA ILE A 17 4.78 -24.18 -3.22
C ILE A 17 3.38 -24.08 -3.82
N ARG A 18 3.24 -23.35 -4.93
CA ARG A 18 1.96 -23.21 -5.63
C ARG A 18 1.43 -24.55 -6.14
N GLU A 19 2.27 -25.36 -6.78
CA GLU A 19 1.91 -26.70 -7.24
C GLU A 19 1.46 -27.61 -6.10
N TRP A 20 2.03 -27.46 -4.91
CA TRP A 20 1.59 -28.23 -3.73
C TRP A 20 0.23 -27.75 -3.25
N PHE A 21 0.01 -26.43 -3.19
CA PHE A 21 -1.28 -25.87 -2.80
C PHE A 21 -2.41 -26.24 -3.78
N GLU A 22 -2.13 -26.28 -5.08
CA GLU A 22 -3.12 -26.70 -6.09
C GLU A 22 -3.56 -28.17 -5.95
N ARG A 23 -2.74 -29.03 -5.34
CA ARG A 23 -3.05 -30.46 -5.14
C ARG A 23 -3.92 -30.72 -3.91
N ILE A 24 -4.11 -29.74 -3.04
CA ILE A 24 -4.94 -29.91 -1.85
C ILE A 24 -6.41 -29.97 -2.28
N PRO A 25 -7.15 -31.04 -1.94
CA PRO A 25 -8.55 -31.14 -2.26
C PRO A 25 -9.37 -30.16 -1.43
N ASP A 26 -10.50 -29.69 -1.96
CA ASP A 26 -11.32 -28.66 -1.32
C ASP A 26 -11.89 -29.10 0.05
N GLU A 27 -12.04 -30.42 0.26
CA GLU A 27 -12.43 -31.01 1.55
C GLU A 27 -11.39 -30.73 2.65
N ASP A 28 -10.10 -30.83 2.31
CA ASP A 28 -8.99 -30.58 3.23
C ASP A 28 -8.77 -29.09 3.48
N LEU A 29 -9.13 -28.23 2.50
CA LEU A 29 -9.06 -26.78 2.66
C LEU A 29 -9.98 -26.28 3.78
N LEU A 30 -11.17 -26.85 3.90
CA LEU A 30 -12.12 -26.50 4.96
C LEU A 30 -11.59 -26.85 6.35
N LEU A 31 -10.78 -27.92 6.47
CA LEU A 31 -10.13 -28.30 7.73
C LEU A 31 -9.04 -27.30 8.15
N LEU A 32 -8.51 -26.54 7.20
CA LEU A 32 -7.45 -25.54 7.39
C LEU A 32 -8.00 -24.10 7.44
N ASP A 33 -9.31 -23.93 7.60
CA ASP A 33 -10.02 -22.64 7.56
C ASP A 33 -9.87 -21.86 6.24
N PHE A 34 -9.66 -22.56 5.12
CA PHE A 34 -9.72 -21.98 3.78
C PHE A 34 -11.08 -22.22 3.14
N GLU A 35 -11.72 -21.15 2.69
CA GLU A 35 -12.99 -21.20 1.94
C GLU A 35 -12.69 -21.35 0.43
N PRO A 36 -12.97 -22.51 -0.21
CA PRO A 36 -12.57 -22.76 -1.61
C PRO A 36 -13.14 -21.76 -2.62
N GLY A 37 -14.32 -21.19 -2.34
CA GLY A 37 -14.95 -20.19 -3.20
C GLY A 37 -14.39 -18.77 -3.08
N VAL A 38 -13.65 -18.46 -2.01
CA VAL A 38 -13.28 -17.07 -1.64
C VAL A 38 -11.77 -16.89 -1.46
N ALA A 39 -11.06 -17.91 -0.97
CA ALA A 39 -9.64 -17.83 -0.68
C ALA A 39 -8.99 -19.20 -0.79
N ARG A 40 -8.54 -19.58 -1.99
CA ARG A 40 -7.70 -20.77 -2.14
C ARG A 40 -6.23 -20.45 -1.81
N PRO A 41 -5.48 -21.37 -1.18
CA PRO A 41 -4.11 -21.11 -0.72
C PRO A 41 -3.13 -20.80 -1.86
N GLU A 42 -3.31 -21.38 -3.05
CA GLU A 42 -2.47 -21.09 -4.21
C GLU A 42 -2.54 -19.63 -4.65
N TRP A 43 -3.60 -18.88 -4.29
CA TRP A 43 -3.73 -17.46 -4.60
C TRP A 43 -2.81 -16.57 -3.75
N MET A 44 -2.23 -17.11 -2.68
CA MET A 44 -1.17 -16.43 -1.93
C MET A 44 0.12 -16.26 -2.76
N VAL A 45 0.33 -17.13 -3.77
CA VAL A 45 1.42 -17.00 -4.73
C VAL A 45 0.93 -16.17 -5.92
N LEU A 46 1.30 -14.89 -5.94
CA LEU A 46 0.84 -13.93 -6.93
C LEU A 46 1.36 -14.26 -8.34
N GLN A 47 0.43 -14.57 -9.27
CA GLN A 47 0.73 -14.68 -10.70
C GLN A 47 0.42 -13.40 -11.47
N VAL A 48 -0.59 -12.66 -11.01
CA VAL A 48 -1.06 -11.42 -11.62
C VAL A 48 -1.08 -10.35 -10.55
N LEU A 49 -0.35 -9.25 -10.78
CA LEU A 49 -0.34 -8.11 -9.88
C LEU A 49 -1.30 -7.01 -10.40
N PRO A 50 -2.39 -6.70 -9.69
CA PRO A 50 -3.31 -5.66 -10.12
C PRO A 50 -2.65 -4.28 -10.03
N VAL A 51 -2.75 -3.50 -11.11
CA VAL A 51 -2.21 -2.14 -11.18
C VAL A 51 -3.29 -1.14 -10.76
N PRO A 52 -3.07 -0.33 -9.70
CA PRO A 52 -4.05 0.64 -9.28
C PRO A 52 -4.20 1.79 -10.29
N PRO A 53 -5.42 2.33 -10.44
CA PRO A 53 -5.71 3.41 -11.39
C PRO A 53 -4.98 4.71 -10.98
N VAL A 54 -5.01 5.69 -11.90
CA VAL A 54 -4.31 6.98 -11.73
C VAL A 54 -4.81 7.75 -10.51
N ASP A 55 -6.09 7.62 -10.16
CA ASP A 55 -6.68 8.30 -9.00
C ASP A 55 -6.05 7.88 -7.66
N VAL A 56 -5.54 6.65 -7.59
CA VAL A 56 -4.83 6.12 -6.41
C VAL A 56 -3.34 6.54 -6.43
N ARG A 57 -2.83 6.92 -7.60
CA ARG A 57 -1.42 7.28 -7.86
C ARG A 57 -1.30 8.66 -8.53
N PRO A 58 -1.74 9.74 -7.87
CA PRO A 58 -1.81 11.06 -8.50
C PRO A 58 -0.41 11.64 -8.78
N SER A 59 -0.21 12.14 -9.99
CA SER A 59 0.99 12.91 -10.37
C SER A 59 0.83 14.38 -9.96
N ILE A 60 1.89 14.99 -9.42
CA ILE A 60 1.90 16.41 -9.01
C ILE A 60 2.81 17.19 -9.95
N ILE A 61 2.35 18.36 -10.42
CA ILE A 61 3.20 19.29 -11.18
C ILE A 61 3.76 20.30 -10.18
N LEU A 62 5.08 20.38 -10.07
CA LEU A 62 5.76 21.35 -9.22
C LEU A 62 5.68 22.74 -9.87
N GLN A 63 5.83 23.80 -9.06
CA GLN A 63 5.85 25.19 -9.55
C GLN A 63 6.93 25.45 -10.62
N SER A 64 7.97 24.63 -10.65
CA SER A 64 9.04 24.65 -11.67
C SER A 64 8.63 24.02 -13.02
N GLY A 65 7.41 23.50 -13.16
CA GLY A 65 6.94 22.77 -14.34
C GLY A 65 7.37 21.30 -14.39
N ILE A 66 8.17 20.83 -13.43
CA ILE A 66 8.62 19.44 -13.36
C ILE A 66 7.48 18.56 -12.82
N ARG A 67 7.21 17.43 -13.48
CA ARG A 67 6.28 16.41 -13.00
C ARG A 67 6.95 15.54 -11.93
N ALA A 68 6.33 15.50 -10.76
CA ALA A 68 6.64 14.57 -9.67
C ALA A 68 5.60 13.46 -9.68
N GLU A 69 6.01 12.27 -10.10
CA GLU A 69 5.15 11.09 -10.11
C GLU A 69 4.97 10.50 -8.70
N ASP A 70 3.88 9.77 -8.51
CA ASP A 70 3.58 9.10 -7.25
C ASP A 70 4.60 7.99 -6.94
N ASP A 71 4.89 7.78 -5.64
CA ASP A 71 5.83 6.75 -5.16
C ASP A 71 5.46 5.33 -5.66
N LEU A 72 4.16 5.01 -5.77
CA LEU A 72 3.70 3.73 -6.31
C LEU A 72 3.99 3.61 -7.81
N THR A 73 3.88 4.71 -8.56
CA THR A 73 4.22 4.74 -9.99
C THR A 73 5.70 4.41 -10.20
N HIS A 74 6.59 5.03 -9.41
CA HIS A 74 8.02 4.71 -9.45
C HIS A 74 8.29 3.22 -9.21
N LYS A 75 7.64 2.64 -8.19
CA LYS A 75 7.84 1.23 -7.86
C LYS A 75 7.27 0.27 -8.92
N LEU A 76 6.11 0.60 -9.50
CA LEU A 76 5.51 -0.17 -10.59
C LEU A 76 6.40 -0.18 -11.84
N VAL A 77 7.02 0.95 -12.18
CA VAL A 77 7.99 1.01 -13.29
C VAL A 77 9.17 0.10 -13.04
N ASP A 78 9.70 0.06 -11.82
CA ASP A 78 10.80 -0.85 -11.47
C ASP A 78 10.37 -2.33 -11.57
N ILE A 79 9.16 -2.68 -11.08
CA ILE A 79 8.60 -4.03 -11.19
C ILE A 79 8.47 -4.46 -12.66
N ILE A 80 7.93 -3.59 -13.52
CA ILE A 80 7.79 -3.90 -14.95
C ILE A 80 9.15 -4.11 -15.60
N ARG A 81 10.13 -3.25 -15.29
CA ARG A 81 11.48 -3.35 -15.86
C ARG A 81 12.17 -4.66 -15.47
N ILE A 82 12.11 -5.05 -14.19
CA ILE A 82 12.73 -6.31 -13.75
C ILE A 82 11.98 -7.53 -14.29
N ASN A 83 10.65 -7.47 -14.37
CA ASN A 83 9.84 -8.56 -14.93
C ASN A 83 10.15 -8.79 -16.42
N GLN A 84 10.26 -7.72 -17.21
CA GLN A 84 10.65 -7.81 -18.62
C GLN A 84 12.06 -8.37 -18.76
N ARG A 85 13.02 -7.86 -17.97
CA ARG A 85 14.40 -8.36 -17.98
C ARG A 85 14.49 -9.83 -17.60
N LEU A 86 13.75 -10.27 -16.58
CA LEU A 86 13.68 -11.67 -16.17
C LEU A 86 13.18 -12.54 -17.33
N ARG A 87 12.09 -12.14 -17.99
CA ARG A 87 11.53 -12.86 -19.14
C ARG A 87 12.53 -12.96 -20.30
N GLU A 88 13.15 -11.85 -20.68
CA GLU A 88 14.15 -11.83 -21.77
C GLU A 88 15.35 -12.74 -21.47
N ASN A 89 15.80 -12.81 -20.21
CA ASN A 89 16.92 -13.69 -19.83
C ASN A 89 16.52 -15.17 -19.81
N ILE A 90 15.29 -15.49 -19.41
CA ILE A 90 14.75 -16.85 -19.50
C ILE A 90 14.66 -17.29 -20.96
N ASP A 91 14.08 -16.45 -21.83
CA ASP A 91 13.91 -16.75 -23.26
C ASP A 91 15.26 -16.89 -23.98
N ALA A 92 16.29 -16.16 -23.53
CA ALA A 92 17.66 -16.26 -24.03
C ALA A 92 18.43 -17.50 -23.51
N GLY A 93 17.85 -18.29 -22.61
CA GLY A 93 18.52 -19.46 -22.02
C GLY A 93 19.65 -19.09 -21.05
N ALA A 94 19.50 -17.99 -20.31
CA ALA A 94 20.49 -17.59 -19.31
C ALA A 94 20.69 -18.67 -18.23
N PRO A 95 21.89 -18.78 -17.64
CA PRO A 95 22.17 -19.70 -16.53
C PRO A 95 21.19 -19.56 -15.37
N THR A 96 20.87 -20.67 -14.71
CA THR A 96 19.91 -20.73 -13.58
C THR A 96 20.22 -19.73 -12.47
N LEU A 97 21.51 -19.53 -12.15
CA LEU A 97 21.94 -18.57 -11.12
C LEU A 97 21.46 -17.14 -11.43
N ILE A 98 21.54 -16.71 -12.70
CA ILE A 98 21.11 -15.37 -13.12
C ILE A 98 19.58 -15.25 -13.01
N ILE A 99 18.86 -16.30 -13.38
CA ILE A 99 17.40 -16.34 -13.28
C ILE A 99 16.97 -16.27 -11.81
N GLU A 100 17.65 -16.98 -10.91
CA GLU A 100 17.41 -16.94 -9.47
C GLU A 100 17.66 -15.54 -8.90
N ASP A 101 18.78 -14.90 -9.22
CA ASP A 101 19.10 -13.53 -8.78
C ASP A 101 18.05 -12.52 -9.27
N LEU A 102 17.63 -12.61 -10.55
CA LEU A 102 16.59 -11.74 -11.11
C LEU A 102 15.22 -12.01 -10.48
N SER A 103 14.92 -13.26 -10.14
CA SER A 103 13.69 -13.64 -9.44
C SER A 103 13.66 -13.10 -8.00
N GLU A 104 14.78 -13.15 -7.28
CA GLU A 104 14.92 -12.54 -5.96
C GLU A 104 14.76 -11.02 -6.02
N LEU A 105 15.32 -10.39 -7.04
CA LEU A 105 15.16 -8.96 -7.24
C LEU A 105 13.70 -8.58 -7.55
N LEU A 106 13.00 -9.37 -8.39
CA LEU A 106 11.56 -9.18 -8.60
C LEU A 106 10.79 -9.32 -7.28
N GLN A 107 11.09 -10.34 -6.47
CA GLN A 107 10.48 -10.53 -5.16
C GLN A 107 10.73 -9.32 -4.24
N TYR A 108 11.95 -8.78 -4.21
CA TYR A 108 12.28 -7.56 -3.48
C TYR A 108 11.40 -6.37 -3.91
N HIS A 109 11.23 -6.17 -5.22
CA HIS A 109 10.43 -5.07 -5.74
C HIS A 109 8.94 -5.23 -5.41
N VAL A 110 8.39 -6.44 -5.48
CA VAL A 110 6.99 -6.72 -5.10
C VAL A 110 6.79 -6.55 -3.59
N THR A 111 7.70 -7.08 -2.77
CA THR A 111 7.61 -6.96 -1.30
C THR A 111 7.60 -5.49 -0.86
N THR A 112 8.55 -4.69 -1.35
CA THR A 112 8.64 -3.26 -1.00
C THR A 112 7.53 -2.39 -1.59
N TYR A 113 6.82 -2.87 -2.63
CA TYR A 113 5.60 -2.22 -3.14
C TYR A 113 4.42 -2.37 -2.16
N PHE A 114 4.23 -3.55 -1.58
CA PHE A 114 3.19 -3.78 -0.58
C PHE A 114 3.56 -3.17 0.78
N ASN A 115 4.78 -3.42 1.25
CA ASN A 115 5.29 -2.94 2.52
C ASN A 115 6.78 -2.64 2.45
N ASN A 116 7.14 -1.37 2.56
CA ASN A 116 8.53 -0.91 2.52
C ASN A 116 9.24 -0.93 3.89
N GLU A 117 8.56 -1.40 4.95
CA GLU A 117 9.07 -1.48 6.33
C GLU A 117 9.23 -2.94 6.80
N VAL A 118 9.34 -3.87 5.85
CA VAL A 118 9.58 -5.28 6.19
C VAL A 118 10.97 -5.44 6.80
N SER A 119 11.04 -6.10 7.97
CA SER A 119 12.30 -6.38 8.64
C SER A 119 13.21 -7.26 7.79
N GLY A 120 14.51 -6.98 7.80
CA GLY A 120 15.51 -7.72 7.01
C GLY A 120 15.59 -7.33 5.53
N ILE A 121 14.68 -6.47 5.04
CA ILE A 121 14.70 -5.99 3.65
C ILE A 121 15.09 -4.51 3.62
N PRO A 122 16.09 -4.10 2.83
CA PRO A 122 16.49 -2.70 2.75
C PRO A 122 15.36 -1.86 2.12
N PRO A 123 14.97 -0.73 2.75
CA PRO A 123 13.85 0.07 2.26
C PRO A 123 14.16 0.70 0.91
N ALA A 124 13.24 0.57 -0.03
CA ALA A 124 13.31 1.21 -1.32
C ALA A 124 13.26 2.74 -1.18
N ARG A 125 14.21 3.41 -1.81
CA ARG A 125 14.39 4.87 -1.75
C ARG A 125 14.33 5.47 -3.15
N HIS A 126 13.80 6.69 -3.23
CA HIS A 126 13.94 7.53 -4.41
C HIS A 126 15.41 7.92 -4.60
N ARG A 127 15.78 8.41 -5.80
CA ARG A 127 17.15 8.92 -6.07
C ARG A 127 17.57 10.04 -5.13
N SER A 128 16.61 10.76 -4.56
CA SER A 128 16.83 11.82 -3.57
C SER A 128 17.10 11.29 -2.15
N GLY A 129 17.12 9.96 -1.94
CA GLY A 129 17.32 9.33 -0.63
C GLY A 129 16.06 9.22 0.24
N ARG A 130 14.95 9.88 -0.14
CA ARG A 130 13.65 9.76 0.51
C ARG A 130 13.10 8.33 0.36
N THR A 131 12.60 7.74 1.44
CA THR A 131 11.92 6.44 1.41
C THR A 131 10.59 6.53 0.67
N LEU A 132 10.29 5.53 -0.15
CA LEU A 132 9.03 5.46 -0.89
C LEU A 132 7.88 5.05 0.04
N LYS A 133 6.71 5.69 -0.11
CA LYS A 133 5.48 5.31 0.60
C LYS A 133 4.74 4.19 -0.13
N SER A 134 4.84 2.98 0.40
CA SER A 134 4.15 1.74 -0.03
C SER A 134 2.66 1.73 0.31
N LEU A 135 1.92 0.72 -0.20
CA LEU A 135 0.49 0.55 0.06
C LEU A 135 0.16 0.46 1.56
N SER A 136 0.90 -0.36 2.31
CA SER A 136 0.68 -0.53 3.75
C SER A 136 0.85 0.77 4.53
N GLN A 137 1.85 1.57 4.19
CA GLN A 137 2.12 2.86 4.83
C GLN A 137 1.04 3.91 4.52
N ARG A 138 0.36 3.81 3.37
CA ARG A 138 -0.78 4.70 3.05
C ARG A 138 -2.02 4.36 3.86
N LEU A 139 -2.21 3.10 4.23
CA LEU A 139 -3.38 2.65 4.98
C LEU A 139 -3.21 2.86 6.50
N LYS A 140 -2.02 2.52 7.02
CA LYS A 140 -1.73 2.51 8.46
C LYS A 140 -1.20 3.86 8.96
N GLY A 141 -1.18 4.04 10.28
CA GLY A 141 -0.56 5.19 10.95
C GLY A 141 -1.49 6.39 11.16
N LYS A 142 -0.92 7.49 11.69
CA LYS A 142 -1.69 8.69 12.05
C LYS A 142 -2.28 9.42 10.86
N GLU A 143 -1.47 9.57 9.84
CA GLU A 143 -1.83 10.22 8.58
C GLU A 143 -2.30 9.22 7.52
N GLY A 144 -2.49 7.94 7.91
CA GLY A 144 -3.01 6.91 7.03
C GLY A 144 -4.49 7.13 6.70
N ARG A 145 -4.93 6.54 5.60
CA ARG A 145 -6.30 6.73 5.08
C ARG A 145 -7.38 6.31 6.07
N PHE A 146 -7.20 5.23 6.83
CA PHE A 146 -8.22 4.79 7.79
C PHE A 146 -8.47 5.84 8.87
N ARG A 147 -7.43 6.27 9.58
CA ARG A 147 -7.60 7.23 10.68
C ARG A 147 -7.79 8.66 10.20
N GLY A 148 -6.98 9.10 9.24
CA GLY A 148 -6.96 10.48 8.79
C GLY A 148 -8.09 10.84 7.82
N ASN A 149 -8.62 9.87 7.07
CA ASN A 149 -9.67 10.13 6.10
C ASN A 149 -11.02 9.51 6.47
N LEU A 150 -11.09 8.40 7.22
CA LEU A 150 -12.39 7.79 7.54
C LEU A 150 -12.86 8.14 8.95
N SER A 151 -11.99 8.09 9.96
CA SER A 151 -12.38 8.35 11.36
C SER A 151 -12.49 9.82 11.74
N GLY A 152 -11.74 10.71 11.08
CA GLY A 152 -11.77 12.15 11.37
C GLY A 152 -11.40 12.98 10.16
N LYS A 153 -12.40 13.56 9.49
CA LYS A 153 -12.19 14.46 8.35
C LYS A 153 -12.21 15.92 8.81
N ARG A 154 -11.53 16.77 8.04
CA ARG A 154 -11.78 18.20 8.07
C ARG A 154 -13.17 18.45 7.51
N VAL A 155 -13.94 19.30 8.17
CA VAL A 155 -15.30 19.64 7.79
C VAL A 155 -15.37 21.09 7.35
N ASP A 156 -16.16 21.32 6.30
CA ASP A 156 -16.51 22.66 5.86
C ASP A 156 -17.57 23.26 6.81
N TYR A 157 -17.87 24.55 6.65
CA TYR A 157 -18.86 25.28 7.47
C TYR A 157 -18.59 25.25 8.98
N SER A 158 -17.32 25.24 9.37
CA SER A 158 -16.90 25.32 10.77
C SER A 158 -15.96 26.51 11.00
N ALA A 159 -15.99 27.07 12.21
CA ALA A 159 -15.10 28.14 12.62
C ALA A 159 -14.57 27.87 14.04
N ARG A 160 -13.39 28.40 14.36
CA ARG A 160 -12.77 28.30 15.68
C ARG A 160 -12.22 29.66 16.09
N THR A 161 -12.55 30.10 17.30
CA THR A 161 -12.05 31.35 17.89
C THR A 161 -11.80 31.16 19.39
N VAL A 162 -11.15 32.14 20.02
CA VAL A 162 -10.96 32.20 21.47
C VAL A 162 -12.30 32.58 22.14
N ILE A 163 -12.57 32.00 23.30
CA ILE A 163 -13.77 32.27 24.11
C ILE A 163 -13.51 33.43 25.10
N SER A 164 -14.54 34.22 25.38
CA SER A 164 -14.51 35.27 26.41
C SER A 164 -15.85 35.28 27.15
N PRO A 165 -15.87 35.49 28.48
CA PRO A 165 -17.11 35.47 29.25
C PRO A 165 -17.93 36.74 29.00
N ASP A 166 -19.25 36.60 28.85
CA ASP A 166 -20.21 37.71 28.79
C ASP A 166 -21.43 37.36 29.67
N PRO A 167 -21.70 38.10 30.76
CA PRO A 167 -22.81 37.81 31.66
C PRO A 167 -24.18 38.23 31.11
N ASN A 168 -24.25 38.90 29.96
CA ASN A 168 -25.50 39.35 29.37
C ASN A 168 -26.13 38.34 28.40
N LEU A 169 -25.45 37.22 28.12
CA LEU A 169 -25.96 36.15 27.27
C LEU A 169 -26.75 35.13 28.09
N ASP A 170 -27.84 34.63 27.52
CA ASP A 170 -28.61 33.55 28.13
C ASP A 170 -27.86 32.21 28.08
N ILE A 171 -28.27 31.25 28.94
CA ILE A 171 -27.62 29.95 29.07
C ILE A 171 -27.58 29.12 27.77
N SER A 172 -28.52 29.35 26.86
CA SER A 172 -28.62 28.68 25.56
C SER A 172 -28.03 29.49 24.39
N GLU A 173 -27.45 30.65 24.66
CA GLU A 173 -26.91 31.55 23.63
C GLU A 173 -25.40 31.43 23.46
N VAL A 174 -24.91 31.78 22.27
CA VAL A 174 -23.48 31.89 21.98
C VAL A 174 -23.23 33.15 21.15
N GLY A 175 -22.30 33.98 21.61
CA GLY A 175 -21.86 35.16 20.86
C GLY A 175 -21.05 34.76 19.63
N VAL A 176 -21.58 35.03 18.43
CA VAL A 176 -20.87 34.80 17.16
C VAL A 176 -20.38 36.14 16.61
N PRO A 177 -19.06 36.34 16.42
CA PRO A 177 -18.53 37.54 15.80
C PRO A 177 -19.12 37.77 14.41
N VAL A 178 -19.47 39.02 14.09
CA VAL A 178 -20.04 39.42 12.79
C VAL A 178 -19.17 38.94 11.62
N HIS A 179 -17.85 38.93 11.79
CA HIS A 179 -16.90 38.45 10.80
C HIS A 179 -17.00 36.94 10.49
N ILE A 180 -17.42 36.13 11.47
CA ILE A 180 -17.65 34.70 11.30
C ILE A 180 -19.04 34.48 10.71
N ALA A 181 -20.05 35.18 11.24
CA ALA A 181 -21.43 35.10 10.77
C ALA A 181 -21.58 35.48 9.29
N SER A 182 -20.81 36.46 8.80
CA SER A 182 -20.84 36.85 7.39
C SER A 182 -20.26 35.83 6.41
N ARG A 183 -19.56 34.80 6.91
CA ARG A 183 -18.95 33.73 6.09
C ARG A 183 -19.65 32.39 6.20
N LEU A 184 -20.28 32.11 7.34
CA LEU A 184 -21.04 30.88 7.56
C LEU A 184 -22.45 31.07 7.00
N THR A 185 -22.79 30.29 5.98
CA THR A 185 -24.09 30.34 5.31
C THR A 185 -24.88 29.06 5.57
N VAL A 186 -26.20 29.19 5.62
CA VAL A 186 -27.14 28.06 5.70
C VAL A 186 -27.95 28.04 4.40
N PRO A 187 -28.01 26.91 3.68
CA PRO A 187 -28.85 26.82 2.49
C PRO A 187 -30.33 26.83 2.90
N GLU A 188 -31.07 27.84 2.46
CA GLU A 188 -32.51 27.96 2.67
C GLU A 188 -33.23 27.72 1.33
N MET A 189 -34.19 26.79 1.32
CA MET A 189 -35.05 26.55 0.16
C MET A 189 -36.18 27.58 0.16
N LEU A 190 -36.41 28.26 -0.96
CA LEU A 190 -37.54 29.19 -1.10
C LEU A 190 -38.86 28.42 -0.98
N SER A 191 -39.70 28.87 -0.05
CA SER A 191 -41.05 28.34 0.20
C SER A 191 -42.13 28.99 -0.67
#